data_AF-A0A8C6YC63-F1
#
_entry.id   AF-A0A8C6YC63-F1
#
_cell.length_a   1.000
_cell.length_b   1.000
_cell.length_c   1.000
_cell.angle_alpha   90.00
_cell.angle_beta   90.00
_cell.angle_gamma   90.00
#
_symmetry.space_group_name_H-M   'P 1'
#
loop_
_entity.id
_entity.type
_entity.pdbx_description
1 polymer ?
#
loop_
_entity_poly.entity_id
_entity_poly.type
_entity_poly.pdbx_seq_one_letter_code
_entity_poly.pdbx_strand_id
1 'polypeptide(L)'
;FFSSVWDPYSRPARRTQWLVSALAYHYGLDRGVENEIIVLATGLDQYLQEIFHHLDCEGEGKIPGEDFQTLCLVLGLQDDDEAAADPEECTGLCENLSPELTFRQFHAKLCGYFSTKAGCKLPLGKESEHIETQIRLRSPLRRRREQAAAGRRALEDENASLRELVEDMRAALQSSDARCLALQVGLWKSHAQFNQELEKELRNSHEALIALEDCNHSLKREQAEMRKKVEEARCVIVNSLGKVKELETKAHKMSQLQIYIQQLESQLQYYR
;
A
#
# COMPACT_ATOMS: atom_id res chain seq x y z
N PHE A 1 2.05 28.67 -26.93
CA PHE A 1 1.66 27.44 -27.66
C PHE A 1 1.76 26.23 -26.72
N PHE A 2 0.90 26.16 -25.71
CA PHE A 2 0.76 24.98 -24.84
C PHE A 2 -0.73 24.83 -24.51
N SER A 3 -1.41 23.97 -25.25
CA SER A 3 -2.78 23.49 -24.99
C SER A 3 -3.03 22.29 -25.91
N SER A 4 -3.66 21.23 -25.39
CA SER A 4 -3.58 19.83 -25.87
C SER A 4 -2.12 19.30 -25.85
N VAL A 5 -1.79 18.13 -25.31
CA VAL A 5 -2.44 16.83 -25.42
C VAL A 5 -2.36 16.07 -24.09
N TRP A 6 -3.27 16.36 -23.16
CA TRP A 6 -3.76 15.37 -22.20
C TRP A 6 -5.23 15.14 -22.54
N ASP A 7 -5.45 14.21 -23.47
CA ASP A 7 -6.74 13.57 -23.65
C ASP A 7 -6.65 12.18 -23.01
N PRO A 8 -7.24 11.97 -21.82
CA PRO A 8 -7.28 10.66 -21.17
C PRO A 8 -8.08 9.60 -21.96
N TYR A 9 -8.84 10.01 -22.98
CA TYR A 9 -9.85 9.18 -23.66
C TYR A 9 -9.44 8.68 -25.05
N SER A 10 -8.26 9.04 -25.56
CA SER A 10 -7.71 8.56 -26.85
C SER A 10 -7.22 7.10 -26.86
N ARG A 11 -7.66 6.24 -25.93
CA ARG A 11 -7.36 4.80 -25.91
C ARG A 11 -8.59 3.98 -25.49
N PRO A 12 -8.79 2.76 -26.04
CA PRO A 12 -9.81 1.84 -25.56
C PRO A 12 -9.69 1.66 -24.04
N ALA A 13 -10.84 1.64 -23.36
CA ALA A 13 -10.94 1.65 -21.90
C ALA A 13 -9.98 0.62 -21.30
N ARG A 14 -9.03 1.09 -20.47
CA ARG A 14 -8.16 0.16 -19.74
C ARG A 14 -9.01 -0.60 -18.71
N ARG A 15 -8.62 -1.85 -18.46
CA ARG A 15 -9.12 -2.67 -17.35
C ARG A 15 -9.20 -1.82 -16.07
N THR A 16 -10.31 -1.95 -15.31
CA THR A 16 -10.79 -1.08 -14.20
C THR A 16 -11.55 0.22 -14.55
N GLN A 17 -11.47 0.77 -15.77
CA GLN A 17 -12.16 2.03 -16.12
C GLN A 17 -13.68 1.85 -16.35
N TRP A 18 -14.16 0.61 -16.48
CA TRP A 18 -15.56 0.30 -16.78
C TRP A 18 -16.53 0.75 -15.70
N LEU A 19 -16.21 0.50 -14.42
CA LEU A 19 -17.06 0.90 -13.30
C LEU A 19 -17.20 2.43 -13.22
N VAL A 20 -16.09 3.16 -13.38
CA VAL A 20 -16.07 4.63 -13.40
C VAL A 20 -16.92 5.17 -14.55
N SER A 21 -16.84 4.53 -15.71
CA SER A 21 -17.60 4.93 -16.90
C SER A 21 -19.10 4.66 -16.76
N ALA A 22 -19.47 3.50 -16.20
CA ALA A 22 -20.86 3.12 -15.93
C ALA A 22 -21.50 4.02 -14.86
N LEU A 23 -20.77 4.33 -13.77
CA LEU A 23 -21.21 5.29 -12.75
C LEU A 23 -21.33 6.70 -13.33
N ALA A 24 -20.35 7.18 -14.10
CA ALA A 24 -20.42 8.49 -14.74
C ALA A 24 -21.65 8.62 -15.65
N TYR A 25 -22.00 7.60 -16.43
CA TYR A 25 -23.21 7.60 -17.25
C TYR A 25 -24.51 7.60 -16.43
N HIS A 26 -24.60 6.76 -15.38
CA HIS A 26 -25.77 6.75 -14.48
C HIS A 26 -26.04 8.10 -13.83
N TYR A 27 -24.98 8.87 -13.51
CA TYR A 27 -25.08 10.20 -12.92
C TYR A 27 -25.02 11.35 -13.95
N GLY A 28 -25.12 11.07 -15.26
CA GLY A 28 -25.22 12.08 -16.32
C GLY A 28 -23.95 12.94 -16.50
N LEU A 29 -22.77 12.37 -16.22
CA LEU A 29 -21.46 13.03 -16.28
C LEU A 29 -20.73 12.88 -17.64
N ASP A 30 -21.33 12.18 -18.61
CA ASP A 30 -20.90 11.98 -20.02
C ASP A 30 -19.39 11.91 -20.28
N ARG A 31 -18.79 10.72 -20.09
CA ARG A 31 -17.35 10.48 -20.35
C ARG A 31 -17.00 9.15 -21.04
N GLY A 32 -17.65 8.81 -22.16
CA GLY A 32 -17.12 7.77 -23.05
C GLY A 32 -18.07 7.27 -24.14
N VAL A 33 -17.79 6.08 -24.68
CA VAL A 33 -18.51 5.49 -25.82
C VAL A 33 -19.89 4.99 -25.39
N GLU A 34 -20.93 5.75 -25.73
CA GLU A 34 -22.33 5.52 -25.34
C GLU A 34 -22.76 4.05 -25.43
N ASN A 35 -22.54 3.39 -26.57
CA ASN A 35 -23.03 2.02 -26.80
C ASN A 35 -22.44 0.96 -25.85
N GLU A 36 -21.17 1.09 -25.45
CA GLU A 36 -20.55 0.17 -24.49
C GLU A 36 -20.99 0.49 -23.06
N ILE A 37 -21.13 1.78 -22.75
CA ILE A 37 -21.43 2.26 -21.41
C ILE A 37 -22.91 2.04 -21.06
N ILE A 38 -23.84 2.18 -22.02
CA ILE A 38 -25.27 1.86 -21.83
C ILE A 38 -25.45 0.39 -21.42
N VAL A 39 -24.73 -0.53 -22.07
CA VAL A 39 -24.79 -1.97 -21.77
C VAL A 39 -24.14 -2.29 -20.42
N LEU A 40 -23.07 -1.60 -20.03
CA LEU A 40 -22.44 -1.80 -18.71
C LEU A 40 -23.22 -1.10 -17.58
N ALA A 41 -23.95 -0.03 -17.89
CA ALA A 41 -24.79 0.69 -16.94
C ALA A 41 -25.93 -0.19 -16.40
N THR A 42 -26.68 -0.94 -17.21
CA THR A 42 -27.68 -1.91 -16.71
C THR A 42 -28.59 -1.35 -15.61
N GLY A 43 -28.73 -1.96 -14.42
CA GLY A 43 -28.11 -3.21 -13.93
C GLY A 43 -26.78 -3.07 -13.15
N LEU A 44 -26.29 -1.85 -12.92
CA LEU A 44 -25.07 -1.50 -12.17
C LEU A 44 -25.04 -2.04 -10.73
N ASP A 45 -26.17 -2.06 -10.03
CA ASP A 45 -26.23 -2.48 -8.62
C ASP A 45 -25.75 -3.92 -8.41
N GLN A 46 -26.03 -4.81 -9.38
CA GLN A 46 -25.56 -6.20 -9.37
C GLN A 46 -24.03 -6.29 -9.53
N TYR A 47 -23.44 -5.42 -10.36
CA TYR A 47 -21.98 -5.35 -10.55
C TYR A 47 -21.30 -4.76 -9.31
N LEU A 48 -21.90 -3.74 -8.68
CA LEU A 48 -21.45 -3.23 -7.38
C LEU A 48 -21.51 -4.30 -6.28
N GLN A 49 -22.56 -5.12 -6.28
CA GLN A 49 -22.72 -6.23 -5.34
C GLN A 49 -21.68 -7.34 -5.58
N GLU A 50 -21.37 -7.64 -6.85
CA GLU A 50 -20.32 -8.60 -7.23
C GLU A 50 -18.92 -8.12 -6.83
N ILE A 51 -18.61 -6.82 -7.01
CA ILE A 51 -17.37 -6.20 -6.52
C ILE A 51 -17.29 -6.31 -5.00
N PHE A 52 -18.37 -5.96 -4.29
CA PHE A 52 -18.43 -6.07 -2.84
C PHE A 52 -18.22 -7.52 -2.37
N HIS A 53 -18.87 -8.49 -3.03
CA HIS A 53 -18.75 -9.91 -2.70
C HIS A 53 -17.32 -10.46 -2.92
N HIS A 54 -16.59 -9.97 -3.92
CA HIS A 54 -15.19 -10.37 -4.12
C HIS A 54 -14.19 -9.65 -3.20
N LEU A 55 -14.57 -8.52 -2.60
CA LEU A 55 -13.81 -7.88 -1.52
C LEU A 55 -14.10 -8.53 -0.17
N ASP A 56 -15.35 -8.95 0.07
CA ASP A 56 -15.79 -9.76 1.22
C ASP A 56 -15.48 -11.25 1.00
N CYS A 57 -14.18 -11.57 0.96
CA CYS A 57 -13.68 -12.95 0.79
C CYS A 57 -14.15 -13.93 1.87
N GLU A 58 -14.57 -13.44 3.04
CA GLU A 58 -15.04 -14.25 4.17
C GLU A 58 -16.57 -14.47 4.13
N GLY A 59 -17.32 -13.59 3.46
CA GLY A 59 -18.78 -13.66 3.31
C GLY A 59 -19.55 -13.12 4.50
N GLU A 60 -18.93 -12.27 5.32
CA GLU A 60 -19.48 -11.73 6.58
C GLU A 60 -20.45 -10.54 6.36
N GLY A 61 -20.67 -10.14 5.11
CA GLY A 61 -21.51 -9.02 4.72
C GLY A 61 -20.85 -7.64 4.91
N LYS A 62 -19.51 -7.62 5.05
CA LYS A 62 -18.72 -6.45 5.39
C LYS A 62 -17.36 -6.46 4.69
N ILE A 63 -16.84 -5.28 4.38
CA ILE A 63 -15.46 -5.10 3.93
C ILE A 63 -14.70 -4.10 4.82
N PRO A 64 -13.39 -4.26 5.04
CA PRO A 64 -12.57 -3.25 5.70
C PRO A 64 -12.60 -1.89 4.97
N GLY A 65 -12.57 -0.79 5.74
CA GLY A 65 -12.49 0.57 5.17
C GLY A 65 -11.25 0.79 4.30
N GLU A 66 -10.13 0.15 4.65
CA GLU A 66 -8.86 0.15 3.89
C GLU A 66 -9.03 -0.45 2.47
N ASP A 67 -9.83 -1.51 2.34
CA ASP A 67 -10.04 -2.19 1.06
C ASP A 67 -10.92 -1.34 0.13
N PHE A 68 -11.83 -0.56 0.70
CA PHE A 68 -12.58 0.46 -0.01
C PHE A 68 -11.71 1.66 -0.44
N GLN A 69 -10.81 2.15 0.42
CA GLN A 69 -9.83 3.20 0.04
C GLN A 69 -8.94 2.71 -1.11
N THR A 70 -8.46 1.48 -1.01
CA THR A 70 -7.64 0.83 -2.04
C THR A 70 -8.43 0.65 -3.35
N LEU A 71 -9.73 0.33 -3.28
CA LEU A 71 -10.59 0.31 -4.46
C LEU A 71 -10.71 1.72 -5.09
N CYS A 72 -10.93 2.77 -4.27
CA CYS A 72 -11.01 4.15 -4.77
C CYS A 72 -9.70 4.59 -5.47
N LEU A 73 -8.55 4.23 -4.90
CA LEU A 73 -7.23 4.40 -5.53
C LEU A 73 -7.12 3.67 -6.88
N VAL A 74 -7.51 2.39 -6.93
CA VAL A 74 -7.50 1.56 -8.15
C VAL A 74 -8.43 2.09 -9.25
N LEU A 75 -9.53 2.74 -8.87
CA LEU A 75 -10.49 3.38 -9.77
C LEU A 75 -10.08 4.81 -10.16
N GLY A 76 -9.02 5.38 -9.58
CA GLY A 76 -8.62 6.78 -9.83
C GLY A 76 -9.65 7.80 -9.32
N LEU A 77 -10.32 7.49 -8.20
CA LEU A 77 -11.30 8.37 -7.54
C LEU A 77 -10.68 9.25 -6.44
N GLN A 78 -9.35 9.26 -6.34
CA GLN A 78 -8.61 10.15 -5.46
C GLN A 78 -8.36 11.48 -6.17
N ASP A 79 -8.49 12.60 -5.46
CA ASP A 79 -8.39 13.93 -6.07
C ASP A 79 -6.94 14.29 -6.45
N ASP A 80 -6.64 14.23 -7.75
CA ASP A 80 -5.42 14.81 -8.35
C ASP A 80 -5.52 16.35 -8.54
N ASP A 81 -6.68 16.95 -8.24
CA ASP A 81 -7.02 18.34 -8.57
C ASP A 81 -7.06 19.26 -7.33
N GLU A 82 -5.90 19.70 -6.81
CA GLU A 82 -5.81 20.91 -5.95
C GLU A 82 -6.16 22.22 -6.71
N ALA A 83 -6.68 22.13 -7.95
CA ALA A 83 -6.94 23.25 -8.84
C ALA A 83 -8.42 23.32 -9.27
N ALA A 84 -9.20 24.10 -8.50
CA ALA A 84 -10.53 24.62 -8.82
C ALA A 84 -11.77 23.73 -8.56
N ALA A 85 -12.03 23.42 -7.29
CA ALA A 85 -13.39 23.35 -6.72
C ALA A 85 -13.37 23.79 -5.23
N ASP A 86 -14.53 24.13 -4.68
CA ASP A 86 -14.68 24.62 -3.30
C ASP A 86 -14.32 23.51 -2.26
N PRO A 87 -13.56 23.75 -1.19
CA PRO A 87 -12.92 22.67 -0.41
C PRO A 87 -13.83 21.88 0.55
N GLU A 88 -15.12 22.23 0.67
CA GLU A 88 -15.90 21.93 1.89
C GLU A 88 -16.91 20.76 1.78
N GLU A 89 -17.15 20.18 0.59
CA GLU A 89 -18.16 19.09 0.43
C GLU A 89 -17.65 17.75 -0.16
N CYS A 90 -16.48 17.68 -0.79
CA CYS A 90 -15.93 16.41 -1.33
C CYS A 90 -14.94 15.71 -0.40
N THR A 91 -14.12 16.47 0.32
CA THR A 91 -12.95 16.00 1.10
C THR A 91 -13.32 14.97 2.19
N GLY A 92 -14.52 15.10 2.78
CA GLY A 92 -14.94 14.29 3.94
C GLY A 92 -15.39 12.85 3.65
N LEU A 93 -15.54 12.44 2.39
CA LEU A 93 -16.11 11.12 2.03
C LEU A 93 -15.18 9.94 2.34
N CYS A 94 -13.87 10.11 2.17
CA CYS A 94 -12.85 9.10 2.48
C CYS A 94 -12.24 9.27 3.89
N GLU A 95 -12.17 10.50 4.42
CA GLU A 95 -11.57 10.75 5.75
C GLU A 95 -12.45 10.21 6.90
N ASN A 96 -13.77 10.14 6.72
CA ASN A 96 -14.71 9.56 7.68
C ASN A 96 -15.20 8.19 7.22
N LEU A 97 -14.28 7.22 7.15
CA LEU A 97 -14.60 5.82 6.88
C LEU A 97 -14.77 5.02 8.16
N SER A 98 -15.88 4.26 8.25
CA SER A 98 -16.05 3.23 9.27
C SER A 98 -15.00 2.14 9.08
N PRO A 99 -14.51 1.50 10.17
CA PRO A 99 -13.50 0.43 10.07
C PRO A 99 -13.99 -0.76 9.22
N GLU A 100 -15.30 -1.02 9.25
CA GLU A 100 -15.99 -1.97 8.40
C GLU A 100 -17.15 -1.25 7.67
N LEU A 101 -17.40 -1.64 6.42
CA LEU A 101 -18.48 -1.13 5.57
C LEU A 101 -19.40 -2.28 5.14
N THR A 102 -20.69 -2.15 5.39
CA THR A 102 -21.73 -2.98 4.75
C THR A 102 -21.92 -2.59 3.29
N PHE A 103 -22.52 -3.47 2.47
CA PHE A 103 -22.84 -3.17 1.06
C PHE A 103 -23.59 -1.85 0.87
N ARG A 104 -24.52 -1.52 1.77
CA ARG A 104 -25.27 -0.24 1.72
C ARG A 104 -24.37 0.97 1.93
N GLN A 105 -23.36 0.88 2.80
CA GLN A 105 -22.41 1.97 3.06
C GLN A 105 -21.37 2.08 1.94
N PHE A 106 -20.90 0.95 1.43
CA PHE A 106 -20.05 0.85 0.23
C PHE A 106 -20.71 1.52 -0.98
N HIS A 107 -21.93 1.11 -1.30
CA HIS A 107 -22.72 1.64 -2.41
C HIS A 107 -22.96 3.14 -2.25
N ALA A 108 -23.45 3.58 -1.08
CA ALA A 108 -23.73 4.99 -0.82
C ALA A 108 -22.48 5.88 -0.91
N LYS A 109 -21.32 5.41 -0.41
CA LYS A 109 -20.06 6.17 -0.52
C LYS A 109 -19.53 6.20 -1.96
N LEU A 110 -19.53 5.08 -2.66
CA LEU A 110 -19.04 5.00 -4.04
C LEU A 110 -19.90 5.85 -4.99
N CYS A 111 -21.22 5.73 -4.90
CA CYS A 111 -22.17 6.57 -5.63
C CYS A 111 -22.09 8.05 -5.21
N GLY A 112 -21.73 8.32 -3.95
CA GLY A 112 -21.48 9.66 -3.41
C GLY A 112 -20.43 10.44 -4.21
N TYR A 113 -19.30 9.81 -4.54
CA TYR A 113 -18.23 10.44 -5.35
C TYR A 113 -18.69 10.96 -6.71
N PHE A 114 -19.64 10.27 -7.35
CA PHE A 114 -20.20 10.69 -8.63
C PHE A 114 -21.34 11.68 -8.43
N SER A 115 -22.08 11.59 -7.32
CA SER A 115 -23.17 12.51 -6.98
C SER A 115 -22.68 13.91 -6.58
N THR A 116 -21.56 14.03 -5.87
CA THR A 116 -20.96 15.34 -5.52
C THR A 116 -20.29 16.00 -6.74
N LYS A 117 -19.62 15.21 -7.59
CA LYS A 117 -19.03 15.69 -8.85
C LYS A 117 -20.09 16.01 -9.91
N ALA A 118 -21.27 15.39 -9.84
CA ALA A 118 -22.47 15.72 -10.61
C ALA A 118 -23.35 16.77 -9.91
N GLY A 119 -22.80 17.98 -9.74
CA GLY A 119 -23.45 19.08 -9.01
C GLY A 119 -24.95 19.22 -9.27
N CYS A 120 -25.75 18.78 -8.30
CA CYS A 120 -27.20 18.92 -8.16
C CYS A 120 -28.03 19.07 -9.46
N LYS A 121 -28.07 18.01 -10.27
CA LYS A 121 -29.14 17.82 -11.26
C LYS A 121 -29.74 16.42 -11.20
N LEU A 122 -30.80 16.30 -10.40
CA LEU A 122 -31.91 15.38 -10.70
C LEU A 122 -32.85 16.08 -11.70
N PRO A 123 -32.79 15.80 -13.01
CA PRO A 123 -33.96 15.98 -13.84
C PRO A 123 -34.96 14.90 -13.45
N LEU A 124 -35.88 15.26 -12.55
CA LEU A 124 -37.20 14.64 -12.51
C LEU A 124 -37.72 14.59 -13.95
N GLY A 125 -37.92 13.38 -14.49
CA GLY A 125 -38.35 13.14 -15.86
C GLY A 125 -39.77 13.62 -16.18
N LYS A 126 -39.98 14.93 -16.13
CA LYS A 126 -41.08 15.64 -16.77
C LYS A 126 -40.61 16.11 -18.14
N GLU A 127 -40.42 15.15 -19.04
CA GLU A 127 -40.60 15.29 -20.49
C GLU A 127 -40.53 13.88 -21.10
N SER A 128 -41.66 13.16 -21.05
CA SER A 128 -41.93 12.06 -21.96
C SER A 128 -43.24 12.34 -22.69
N GLU A 129 -43.36 13.58 -23.17
CA GLU A 129 -44.38 13.96 -24.12
C GLU A 129 -43.98 13.52 -25.55
N HIS A 130 -44.85 12.71 -26.15
CA HIS A 130 -45.02 12.55 -27.60
C HIS A 130 -43.86 11.99 -28.44
N ILE A 131 -43.92 10.68 -28.70
CA ILE A 131 -43.89 10.17 -30.09
C ILE A 131 -45.19 9.40 -30.36
N GLU A 132 -46.31 10.13 -30.45
CA GLU A 132 -47.57 9.58 -30.95
C GLU A 132 -47.60 9.68 -32.48
N THR A 133 -46.87 8.79 -33.18
CA THR A 133 -47.02 8.69 -34.64
C THR A 133 -48.35 8.04 -35.00
N GLN A 134 -49.33 8.85 -35.41
CA GLN A 134 -50.57 8.39 -36.03
C GLN A 134 -50.31 7.62 -37.33
N ILE A 135 -50.02 6.32 -37.24
CA ILE A 135 -49.94 5.44 -38.40
C ILE A 135 -51.36 4.96 -38.75
N ARG A 136 -52.07 5.81 -39.49
CA ARG A 136 -53.45 5.56 -39.97
C ARG A 136 -53.47 4.59 -41.16
N LEU A 137 -52.97 3.37 -40.97
CA LEU A 137 -52.95 2.33 -41.99
C LEU A 137 -54.36 1.75 -42.22
N ARG A 138 -54.99 2.20 -43.31
CA ARG A 138 -56.14 1.51 -43.91
C ARG A 138 -55.69 0.12 -44.38
N SER A 139 -56.25 -0.93 -43.78
CA SER A 139 -56.01 -2.32 -44.15
C SER A 139 -56.56 -2.66 -45.54
N PRO A 140 -55.81 -3.44 -46.33
CA PRO A 140 -56.42 -4.49 -47.14
C PRO A 140 -55.74 -5.86 -46.96
N LEU A 141 -56.52 -6.92 -47.22
CA LEU A 141 -56.09 -8.30 -47.55
C LEU A 141 -55.60 -9.21 -46.40
N ARG A 142 -56.59 -9.89 -45.80
CA ARG A 142 -56.54 -10.84 -44.68
C ARG A 142 -55.89 -12.21 -44.98
N ARG A 143 -54.98 -12.33 -45.96
CA ARG A 143 -54.36 -13.64 -46.37
C ARG A 143 -52.83 -13.67 -46.47
N ARG A 144 -52.12 -12.55 -46.27
CA ARG A 144 -50.63 -12.55 -46.12
C ARG A 144 -50.18 -12.45 -44.65
N ARG A 145 -51.12 -12.59 -43.71
CA ARG A 145 -50.94 -12.25 -42.30
C ARG A 145 -50.30 -13.37 -41.48
N GLU A 146 -50.51 -14.64 -41.85
CA GLU A 146 -50.00 -15.79 -41.10
C GLU A 146 -48.50 -16.03 -41.35
N GLN A 147 -48.04 -15.98 -42.60
CA GLN A 147 -46.60 -16.06 -42.90
C GLN A 147 -45.82 -14.86 -42.33
N ALA A 148 -46.39 -13.66 -42.38
CA ALA A 148 -45.79 -12.46 -41.78
C ALA A 148 -45.80 -12.49 -40.23
N ALA A 149 -46.82 -13.09 -39.61
CA ALA A 149 -46.87 -13.29 -38.15
C ALA A 149 -45.92 -14.41 -37.69
N ALA A 150 -45.77 -15.49 -38.46
CA ALA A 150 -44.79 -16.54 -38.19
C ALA A 150 -43.34 -16.00 -38.29
N GLY A 151 -43.03 -15.26 -39.36
CA GLY A 151 -41.73 -14.59 -39.49
C GLY A 151 -41.48 -13.53 -38.40
N ARG A 152 -42.53 -12.79 -37.99
CA ARG A 152 -42.42 -11.85 -36.86
C ARG A 152 -42.16 -12.57 -35.53
N ARG A 153 -42.83 -13.69 -35.25
CA ARG A 153 -42.58 -14.48 -34.04
C ARG A 153 -41.18 -15.06 -34.01
N ALA A 154 -40.71 -15.64 -35.12
CA ALA A 154 -39.33 -16.12 -35.22
C ALA A 154 -38.30 -15.02 -34.93
N LEU A 155 -38.55 -13.79 -35.41
CA LEU A 155 -37.72 -12.63 -35.08
C LEU A 155 -37.90 -12.15 -33.63
N GLU A 156 -39.09 -12.24 -33.04
CA GLU A 156 -39.34 -11.92 -31.62
C GLU A 156 -38.60 -12.91 -30.70
N ASP A 157 -38.61 -14.20 -31.04
CA ASP A 157 -37.88 -15.28 -30.36
C ASP A 157 -36.36 -15.11 -30.52
N GLU A 158 -35.86 -14.83 -31.73
CA GLU A 158 -34.44 -14.54 -31.98
C GLU A 158 -33.97 -13.29 -31.22
N ASN A 159 -34.79 -12.22 -31.17
CA ASN A 159 -34.51 -11.05 -30.34
C ASN A 159 -34.62 -11.33 -28.83
N ALA A 160 -35.30 -12.39 -28.39
CA ALA A 160 -35.29 -12.81 -26.99
C ALA A 160 -33.98 -13.54 -26.66
N SER A 161 -33.58 -14.52 -27.48
CA SER A 161 -32.29 -15.23 -27.33
C SER A 161 -31.08 -14.32 -27.46
N LEU A 162 -31.13 -13.29 -28.33
CA LEU A 162 -30.06 -12.28 -28.41
C LEU A 162 -29.99 -11.40 -27.16
N ARG A 163 -31.11 -11.07 -26.51
CA ARG A 163 -31.10 -10.34 -25.24
C ARG A 163 -30.53 -11.18 -24.10
N GLU A 164 -30.93 -12.46 -24.02
CA GLU A 164 -30.40 -13.42 -23.05
C GLU A 164 -28.88 -13.56 -23.20
N LEU A 165 -28.39 -13.80 -24.41
CA LEU A 165 -26.95 -13.87 -24.71
C LEU A 165 -26.19 -12.57 -24.36
N VAL A 166 -26.79 -11.40 -24.60
CA VAL A 166 -26.17 -10.10 -24.25
C VAL A 166 -26.09 -9.92 -22.73
N GLU A 167 -27.13 -10.28 -21.97
CA GLU A 167 -27.08 -10.24 -20.50
C GLU A 167 -26.10 -11.26 -19.92
N ASP A 168 -26.02 -12.48 -20.48
CA ASP A 168 -25.01 -13.49 -20.09
C ASP A 168 -23.58 -12.99 -20.32
N MET A 169 -23.30 -12.45 -21.51
CA MET A 169 -21.99 -11.87 -21.83
C MET A 169 -21.65 -10.69 -20.92
N ARG A 170 -22.63 -9.84 -20.64
CA ARG A 170 -22.50 -8.69 -19.74
C ARG A 170 -22.21 -9.12 -18.30
N ALA A 171 -22.96 -10.09 -17.76
CA ALA A 171 -22.74 -10.64 -16.43
C ALA A 171 -21.36 -11.30 -16.30
N ALA A 172 -20.93 -12.07 -17.31
CA ALA A 172 -19.61 -12.68 -17.36
C ALA A 172 -18.47 -11.64 -17.37
N LEU A 173 -18.62 -10.54 -18.12
CA LEU A 173 -17.66 -9.44 -18.14
C LEU A 173 -17.62 -8.70 -16.79
N GLN A 174 -18.77 -8.38 -16.20
CA GLN A 174 -18.87 -7.68 -14.91
C GLN A 174 -18.29 -8.52 -13.76
N SER A 175 -18.58 -9.82 -13.69
CA SER A 175 -17.96 -10.73 -12.73
C SER A 175 -16.45 -10.95 -12.97
N SER A 176 -16.01 -10.95 -14.23
CA SER A 176 -14.57 -11.03 -14.54
C SER A 176 -13.80 -9.76 -14.14
N ASP A 177 -14.41 -8.58 -14.25
CA ASP A 177 -13.77 -7.33 -13.84
C ASP A 177 -13.85 -7.13 -12.32
N ALA A 178 -14.97 -7.47 -11.68
CA ALA A 178 -15.12 -7.46 -10.22
C ALA A 178 -14.05 -8.32 -9.52
N ARG A 179 -13.78 -9.53 -10.02
CA ARG A 179 -12.66 -10.38 -9.55
C ARG A 179 -11.31 -9.73 -9.79
N CYS A 180 -11.13 -9.02 -10.90
CA CYS A 180 -9.87 -8.33 -11.20
C CYS A 180 -9.62 -7.15 -10.27
N LEU A 181 -10.66 -6.35 -9.96
CA LEU A 181 -10.62 -5.25 -9.00
C LEU A 181 -10.26 -5.76 -7.60
N ALA A 182 -10.93 -6.82 -7.13
CA ALA A 182 -10.65 -7.41 -5.82
C ALA A 182 -9.22 -7.98 -5.71
N LEU A 183 -8.74 -8.70 -6.75
CA LEU A 183 -7.35 -9.16 -6.80
C LEU A 183 -6.35 -8.00 -6.79
N GLN A 184 -6.65 -6.91 -7.50
CA GLN A 184 -5.79 -5.72 -7.51
C GLN A 184 -5.75 -5.05 -6.14
N VAL A 185 -6.89 -4.90 -5.46
CA VAL A 185 -6.97 -4.41 -4.07
C VAL A 185 -6.15 -5.28 -3.12
N GLY A 186 -6.30 -6.60 -3.18
CA GLY A 186 -5.52 -7.53 -2.35
C GLY A 186 -4.01 -7.45 -2.60
N LEU A 187 -3.57 -7.27 -3.86
CA LEU A 187 -2.17 -7.08 -4.21
C LEU A 187 -1.61 -5.77 -3.66
N TRP A 188 -2.35 -4.66 -3.75
CA TRP A 188 -1.95 -3.38 -3.16
C TRP A 188 -1.82 -3.47 -1.63
N LYS A 189 -2.78 -4.11 -0.96
CA LYS A 189 -2.75 -4.33 0.50
C LYS A 189 -1.52 -5.14 0.92
N SER A 190 -1.27 -6.26 0.24
CA SER A 190 -0.10 -7.11 0.50
C SER A 190 1.22 -6.37 0.27
N HIS A 191 1.31 -5.57 -0.80
CA HIS A 191 2.50 -4.76 -1.10
C HIS A 191 2.72 -3.65 -0.06
N ALA A 192 1.66 -2.97 0.39
CA ALA A 192 1.74 -1.96 1.44
C ALA A 192 2.22 -2.55 2.78
N GLN A 193 1.65 -3.70 3.19
CA GLN A 193 2.06 -4.43 4.40
C GLN A 193 3.52 -4.89 4.32
N PHE A 194 3.95 -5.43 3.18
CA PHE A 194 5.33 -5.86 2.97
C PHE A 194 6.33 -4.69 3.09
N ASN A 195 6.01 -3.55 2.47
CA ASN A 195 6.86 -2.35 2.57
C ASN A 195 6.92 -1.81 4.00
N GLN A 196 5.79 -1.80 4.73
CA GLN A 196 5.75 -1.36 6.13
C GLN A 196 6.62 -2.23 7.05
N GLU A 197 6.60 -3.55 6.88
CA GLU A 197 7.46 -4.45 7.66
C GLU A 197 8.94 -4.31 7.24
N LEU A 198 9.23 -4.18 5.95
CA LEU A 198 10.60 -3.94 5.45
C LEU A 198 11.20 -2.64 6.02
N GLU A 199 10.43 -1.55 6.07
CA GLU A 199 10.86 -0.32 6.73
C GLU A 199 11.11 -0.50 8.23
N LYS A 200 10.28 -1.31 8.91
CA LYS A 200 10.41 -1.61 10.33
C LYS A 200 11.66 -2.45 10.61
N GLU A 201 11.93 -3.48 9.81
CA GLU A 201 13.17 -4.24 9.87
C GLU A 201 14.41 -3.37 9.60
N LEU A 202 14.31 -2.44 8.63
CA LEU A 202 15.38 -1.50 8.31
C LEU A 202 15.66 -0.54 9.49
N ARG A 203 14.62 0.02 10.11
CA ARG A 203 14.74 0.86 11.33
C ARG A 203 15.37 0.07 12.48
N ASN A 204 14.86 -1.11 12.79
CA ASN A 204 15.39 -1.98 13.85
C ASN A 204 16.88 -2.33 13.61
N SER A 205 17.25 -2.63 12.35
CA SER A 205 18.63 -2.94 11.97
C SER A 205 19.55 -1.74 12.13
N HIS A 206 19.07 -0.53 11.81
CA HIS A 206 19.83 0.70 11.97
C HIS A 206 20.07 1.05 13.45
N GLU A 207 19.04 0.91 14.30
CA GLU A 207 19.16 1.09 15.76
C GLU A 207 20.15 0.09 16.38
N ALA A 208 20.10 -1.18 15.96
CA ALA A 208 21.04 -2.20 16.41
C ALA A 208 22.49 -1.91 15.98
N LEU A 209 22.70 -1.35 14.78
CA LEU A 209 24.02 -0.91 14.32
C LEU A 209 24.57 0.24 15.17
N ILE A 210 23.76 1.26 15.46
CA ILE A 210 24.16 2.39 16.32
C ILE A 210 24.56 1.88 17.72
N ALA A 211 23.75 1.01 18.32
CA ALA A 211 24.07 0.42 19.62
C ALA A 211 25.38 -0.38 19.61
N LEU A 212 25.64 -1.14 18.54
CA LEU A 212 26.91 -1.87 18.36
C LEU A 212 28.11 -0.94 18.14
N GLU A 213 27.94 0.16 17.41
CA GLU A 213 28.96 1.19 17.25
C GLU A 213 29.31 1.86 18.58
N ASP A 214 28.31 2.23 19.40
CA ASP A 214 28.53 2.79 20.75
C ASP A 214 29.26 1.81 21.67
N CYS A 215 28.86 0.52 21.66
CA CYS A 215 29.57 -0.53 22.38
C CYS A 215 31.02 -0.67 21.91
N ASN A 216 31.27 -0.60 20.60
CA ASN A 216 32.62 -0.66 20.03
C ASN A 216 33.48 0.54 20.45
N HIS A 217 32.90 1.74 20.48
CA HIS A 217 33.56 2.95 20.99
C HIS A 217 33.87 2.85 22.50
N SER A 218 32.99 2.28 23.32
CA SER A 218 33.28 2.04 24.74
C SER A 218 34.40 1.02 24.94
N LEU A 219 34.34 -0.11 24.23
CA LEU A 219 35.37 -1.15 24.31
C LEU A 219 36.74 -0.62 23.88
N LYS A 220 36.81 0.26 22.86
CA LYS A 220 38.05 0.95 22.45
C LYS A 220 38.59 1.86 23.55
N ARG A 221 37.73 2.61 24.26
CA ARG A 221 38.13 3.44 25.42
C ARG A 221 38.68 2.57 26.55
N GLU A 222 37.94 1.54 26.95
CA GLU A 222 38.34 0.60 28.01
C GLU A 222 39.64 -0.13 27.67
N GLN A 223 39.83 -0.54 26.42
CA GLN A 223 41.08 -1.16 25.96
C GLN A 223 42.27 -0.18 26.05
N ALA A 224 42.07 1.10 25.73
CA ALA A 224 43.10 2.13 25.86
C ALA A 224 43.46 2.40 27.34
N GLU A 225 42.46 2.48 28.23
CA GLU A 225 42.68 2.59 29.67
C GLU A 225 43.40 1.37 30.25
N MET A 226 43.03 0.17 29.84
CA MET A 226 43.68 -1.07 30.26
C MET A 226 45.15 -1.08 29.85
N ARG A 227 45.46 -0.70 28.60
CA ARG A 227 46.85 -0.55 28.13
C ARG A 227 47.63 0.46 28.97
N LYS A 228 47.03 1.60 29.33
CA LYS A 228 47.65 2.60 30.20
C LYS A 228 47.96 2.04 31.59
N LYS A 229 47.00 1.37 32.23
CA LYS A 229 47.18 0.74 33.56
C LYS A 229 48.26 -0.35 33.55
N VAL A 230 48.32 -1.17 32.49
CA VAL A 230 49.38 -2.17 32.30
C VAL A 230 50.75 -1.52 32.12
N GLU A 231 50.84 -0.42 31.38
CA GLU A 231 52.08 0.32 31.17
C GLU A 231 52.59 1.00 32.45
N GLU A 232 51.69 1.58 33.26
CA GLU A 232 51.99 2.13 34.58
C GLU A 232 52.54 1.04 35.52
N ALA A 233 51.87 -0.12 35.58
CA ALA A 233 52.34 -1.27 36.35
C ALA A 233 53.71 -1.78 35.88
N ARG A 234 53.95 -1.81 34.55
CA ARG A 234 55.25 -2.16 33.97
C ARG A 234 56.35 -1.19 34.41
N CYS A 235 56.10 0.12 34.36
CA CYS A 235 57.03 1.13 34.83
C CYS A 235 57.38 0.96 36.33
N VAL A 236 56.39 0.65 37.18
CA VAL A 236 56.62 0.36 38.60
C VAL A 236 57.52 -0.87 38.80
N ILE A 237 57.29 -1.95 38.05
CA ILE A 237 58.10 -3.18 38.11
C ILE A 237 59.54 -2.95 37.63
N VAL A 238 59.74 -2.18 36.55
CA VAL A 238 61.09 -1.83 36.07
C VAL A 238 61.85 -1.01 37.12
N ASN A 239 61.19 -0.05 37.74
CA ASN A 239 61.77 0.78 38.80
C ASN A 239 62.10 -0.01 40.08
N SER A 240 61.24 -0.96 40.49
CA SER A 240 61.52 -1.81 41.65
C SER A 240 62.65 -2.82 41.37
N LEU A 241 62.69 -3.41 40.18
CA LEU A 241 63.79 -4.29 39.75
C LEU A 241 65.14 -3.56 39.72
N GLY A 242 65.17 -2.29 39.29
CA GLY A 242 66.37 -1.44 39.37
C GLY A 242 66.89 -1.31 40.80
N LYS A 243 66.00 -1.01 41.75
CA LYS A 243 66.34 -0.93 43.19
C LYS A 243 66.83 -2.26 43.75
N VAL A 244 66.22 -3.39 43.35
CA VAL A 244 66.68 -4.73 43.75
C VAL A 244 68.11 -4.97 43.29
N LYS A 245 68.45 -4.67 42.02
CA LYS A 245 69.81 -4.80 41.50
C LYS A 245 70.82 -3.91 42.24
N GLU A 246 70.45 -2.67 42.59
CA GLU A 246 71.31 -1.83 43.43
C GLU A 246 71.57 -2.47 44.80
N LEU A 247 70.54 -3.01 45.45
CA LEU A 247 70.65 -3.68 46.75
C LEU A 247 71.50 -4.95 46.65
N GLU A 248 71.35 -5.74 45.59
CA GLU A 248 72.20 -6.89 45.29
C GLU A 248 73.68 -6.48 45.22
N THR A 249 74.03 -5.42 44.46
CA THR A 249 75.44 -4.97 44.39
C THR A 249 75.99 -4.47 45.72
N LYS A 250 75.16 -3.85 46.57
CA LYS A 250 75.53 -3.43 47.93
C LYS A 250 75.75 -4.63 48.85
N ALA A 251 74.87 -5.64 48.78
CA ALA A 251 74.99 -6.87 49.56
C ALA A 251 76.29 -7.63 49.22
N HIS A 252 76.62 -7.80 47.93
CA HIS A 252 77.88 -8.43 47.51
C HIS A 252 79.12 -7.74 48.07
N LYS A 253 79.17 -6.40 48.05
CA LYS A 253 80.27 -5.61 48.64
C LYS A 253 80.35 -5.79 50.16
N MET A 254 79.19 -5.81 50.84
CA MET A 254 79.13 -6.02 52.28
C MET A 254 79.65 -7.41 52.68
N SER A 255 79.28 -8.46 51.93
CA SER A 255 79.83 -9.82 52.12
C SER A 255 81.34 -9.89 51.91
N GLN A 256 81.88 -9.21 50.89
CA GLN A 256 83.33 -9.13 50.67
C GLN A 256 84.06 -8.44 51.83
N LEU A 257 83.53 -7.31 52.30
CA LEU A 257 84.07 -6.60 53.47
C LEU A 257 84.02 -7.47 54.73
N GLN A 258 82.95 -8.24 54.92
CA GLN A 258 82.79 -9.11 56.08
C GLN A 258 83.79 -10.28 56.09
N ILE A 259 84.08 -10.88 54.94
CA ILE A 259 85.17 -11.86 54.79
C ILE A 259 86.53 -11.24 55.14
N TYR A 260 86.79 -10.01 54.65
CA TYR A 260 88.06 -9.32 54.92
C TYR A 260 88.22 -8.95 56.41
N ILE A 261 87.15 -8.51 57.08
CA ILE A 261 87.14 -8.27 58.53
C ILE A 261 87.45 -9.57 59.28
N GLN A 262 86.78 -10.67 58.95
CA GLN A 262 86.99 -11.96 59.60
C GLN A 262 88.43 -12.48 59.41
N GLN A 263 89.04 -12.18 58.27
CA GLN A 263 90.44 -12.48 57.99
C GLN A 263 91.39 -11.63 58.85
N LEU A 264 91.13 -10.31 58.97
CA LEU A 264 91.88 -9.42 59.88
C LEU A 264 91.73 -9.81 61.35
N GLU A 265 90.54 -10.23 61.79
CA GLU A 265 90.29 -10.73 63.14
C GLU A 265 91.13 -11.98 63.44
N SER A 266 91.21 -12.92 62.48
CA SER A 266 92.06 -14.12 62.62
C SER A 266 93.56 -13.77 62.71
N GLN A 267 94.01 -12.77 61.96
CA GLN A 267 95.39 -12.26 62.05
C GLN A 267 95.66 -11.59 63.40
N LEU A 268 94.73 -10.76 63.90
CA LEU A 268 94.86 -10.12 65.21
C LEU A 268 94.82 -11.14 66.37
N GLN A 269 94.10 -12.25 66.22
CA GLN A 269 94.15 -13.36 67.18
C GLN A 269 95.49 -14.12 67.15
N TYR A 270 96.17 -14.20 66.01
CA TYR A 270 97.52 -14.80 65.92
C TYR A 270 98.61 -13.93 66.58
N TYR A 271 98.39 -12.61 66.68
CA TYR A 271 99.32 -11.67 67.32
C TYR A 271 99.00 -11.34 68.80
N ARG A 272 98.06 -12.06 69.42
CA ARG A 272 97.70 -11.95 70.85
C ARG A 272 98.20 -13.14 71.66
#